data_AF-A0A0F7SQB2-F1
#
_entry.id   AF-A0A0F7SQB2-F1
#
_cell.length_a   1.000
_cell.length_b   1.000
_cell.length_c   1.000
_cell.angle_alpha   90.00
_cell.angle_beta   90.00
_cell.angle_gamma   90.00
#
_symmetry.space_group_name_H-M   'P 1'
#
loop_
_entity.id
_entity.type
_entity.pdbx_description
1 polymer ?
#
loop_
_entity_poly.entity_id
_entity_poly.type
_entity_poly.pdbx_seq_one_letter_code
_entity_poly.pdbx_strand_id
1 'polypeptide(L)'
;MPQSHHSHSGQFCRHAKGTLEQVVQEAIKQGFTTFGLSEHAPRYRQQDLYPEESDLSPTALHEIYLSFLDEAHRLRAIYSSEITLLIGIETDLITPLDLTGLSALLEAQASRIDYVVGSLHHVHQIPIDFDEPTFLHAVRSCVPSGSDPDTVTEDERIVDLIEAYLDGQFELMRTIRPEVIGHFDLIKLWNPSWSLRTLGKGSIWSKVKRNVKEAVDYGALFELNAAAFRKGWNEAYPSWEILELVVSAKGRLCLSDDSHGPQAVGLNYHKLHDYLRAHDISELWYLSLDDLDSSSSSSVESEDDNTSTTHVRKGKRSGRVRPKKVEGDWWEDRFWKTCLETNKASRV
;
A
#
# COMPACT_ATOMS: atom_id res chain seq x y z
N MET A 1 -10.96 -14.05 -8.62
CA MET A 1 -11.69 -13.24 -7.64
C MET A 1 -12.14 -14.17 -6.54
N PRO A 2 -12.09 -13.73 -5.28
CA PRO A 2 -11.66 -12.41 -4.83
C PRO A 2 -10.14 -12.34 -4.60
N GLN A 3 -9.59 -11.13 -4.59
CA GLN A 3 -8.19 -10.86 -4.26
C GLN A 3 -8.08 -9.77 -3.19
N SER A 4 -7.03 -9.83 -2.36
CA SER A 4 -6.58 -8.73 -1.48
C SER A 4 -5.07 -8.55 -1.68
N HIS A 5 -4.57 -7.32 -1.72
CA HIS A 5 -3.14 -7.03 -1.98
C HIS A 5 -2.41 -6.41 -0.80
N HIS A 6 -3.02 -6.41 0.39
CA HIS A 6 -2.46 -5.72 1.55
C HIS A 6 -2.88 -6.44 2.84
N SER A 7 -1.93 -7.04 3.55
CA SER A 7 -2.18 -7.68 4.85
C SER A 7 -0.92 -7.79 5.71
N HIS A 8 -1.17 -7.89 7.01
CA HIS A 8 -0.17 -7.96 8.08
C HIS A 8 -0.55 -9.03 9.12
N SER A 9 0.44 -9.48 9.89
CA SER A 9 0.27 -10.52 10.91
C SER A 9 0.96 -10.15 12.22
N GLY A 10 0.38 -10.54 13.34
CA GLY A 10 0.95 -10.28 14.67
C GLY A 10 2.29 -10.99 14.94
N GLN A 11 2.66 -11.95 14.09
CA GLN A 11 3.94 -12.65 14.15
C GLN A 11 5.12 -11.76 13.75
N PHE A 12 4.89 -10.77 12.88
CA PHE A 12 5.94 -9.92 12.32
C PHE A 12 5.64 -8.41 12.46
N CYS A 13 4.41 -8.03 12.80
CA CYS A 13 3.97 -6.65 13.04
C CYS A 13 3.39 -6.49 14.47
N ARG A 14 3.90 -5.55 15.26
CA ARG A 14 3.58 -5.39 16.70
C ARG A 14 2.15 -4.92 16.96
N HIS A 15 1.57 -4.14 16.05
CA HIS A 15 0.18 -3.68 16.12
C HIS A 15 -0.81 -4.61 15.42
N ALA A 16 -0.36 -5.70 14.80
CA ALA A 16 -1.20 -6.77 14.27
C ALA A 16 -1.46 -7.89 15.29
N LYS A 17 -2.25 -8.89 14.90
CA LYS A 17 -2.60 -10.07 15.72
C LYS A 17 -2.49 -11.38 14.93
N GLY A 18 -2.37 -12.49 15.65
CA GLY A 18 -2.31 -13.84 15.07
C GLY A 18 -1.00 -14.17 14.34
N THR A 19 -0.84 -15.43 13.94
CA THR A 19 0.28 -15.86 13.11
C THR A 19 0.02 -15.57 11.63
N LEU A 20 1.08 -15.52 10.82
CA LEU A 20 0.94 -15.37 9.37
C LEU A 20 0.12 -16.52 8.77
N GLU A 21 0.32 -17.74 9.27
CA GLU A 21 -0.47 -18.91 8.86
C GLU A 21 -1.95 -18.77 9.17
N GLN A 22 -2.32 -18.20 10.33
CA GLN A 22 -3.73 -17.95 10.67
C GLN A 22 -4.37 -16.93 9.71
N VAL A 23 -3.62 -15.90 9.28
CA VAL A 23 -4.08 -14.95 8.25
C VAL A 23 -4.35 -15.66 6.93
N VAL A 24 -3.41 -16.51 6.48
CA VAL A 24 -3.58 -17.30 5.24
C VAL A 24 -4.76 -18.25 5.32
N GLN A 25 -4.93 -18.96 6.44
CA GLN A 25 -6.05 -19.88 6.64
C GLN A 25 -7.40 -19.14 6.63
N GLU A 26 -7.48 -17.96 7.23
CA GLU A 26 -8.70 -17.16 7.15
C GLU A 26 -8.95 -16.67 5.72
N ALA A 27 -7.91 -16.27 4.97
CA ALA A 27 -8.06 -15.87 3.58
C ALA A 27 -8.62 -17.01 2.71
N ILE A 28 -8.12 -18.24 2.89
CA ILE A 28 -8.63 -19.45 2.23
C ILE A 28 -10.10 -19.68 2.63
N LYS A 29 -10.41 -19.59 3.93
CA LYS A 29 -11.78 -19.79 4.44
C LYS A 29 -12.78 -18.76 3.89
N GLN A 30 -12.35 -17.51 3.70
CA GLN A 30 -13.14 -16.43 3.08
C GLN A 30 -13.23 -16.58 1.55
N GLY A 31 -12.50 -17.54 0.97
CA GLY A 31 -12.56 -17.88 -0.45
C GLY A 31 -11.60 -17.08 -1.34
N PHE A 32 -10.60 -16.39 -0.78
CA PHE A 32 -9.62 -15.65 -1.58
C PHE A 32 -8.81 -16.56 -2.50
N THR A 33 -8.72 -16.17 -3.78
CA THR A 33 -7.93 -16.90 -4.79
C THR A 33 -6.51 -16.37 -4.89
N THR A 34 -6.32 -15.10 -4.56
CA THR A 34 -5.01 -14.44 -4.53
C THR A 34 -4.95 -13.52 -3.32
N PHE A 35 -3.88 -13.59 -2.55
CA PHE A 35 -3.75 -12.83 -1.32
C PHE A 35 -2.33 -12.31 -1.13
N GLY A 36 -2.22 -11.01 -0.85
CA GLY A 36 -0.97 -10.30 -0.67
C GLY A 36 -0.56 -10.28 0.80
N LEU A 37 0.62 -10.82 1.10
CA LEU A 37 1.29 -10.72 2.40
C LEU A 37 2.32 -9.61 2.31
N SER A 38 2.16 -8.51 3.05
CA SER A 38 2.89 -7.26 2.80
C SER A 38 3.31 -6.57 4.10
N GLU A 39 4.02 -7.29 4.97
CA GLU A 39 4.51 -6.73 6.23
C GLU A 39 5.28 -5.41 6.02
N HIS A 40 5.24 -4.54 7.03
CA HIS A 40 5.92 -3.26 7.02
C HIS A 40 7.42 -3.38 6.78
N ALA A 41 7.97 -2.43 6.02
CA ALA A 41 9.39 -2.26 5.84
C ALA A 41 10.11 -2.04 7.19
N PRO A 42 11.33 -2.57 7.37
CA PRO A 42 12.11 -2.30 8.57
C PRO A 42 12.52 -0.81 8.60
N ARG A 43 12.71 -0.28 9.81
CA ARG A 43 13.17 1.10 10.04
C ARG A 43 14.69 1.13 10.06
N TYR A 44 15.29 2.26 9.70
CA TYR A 44 16.74 2.37 9.54
C TYR A 44 17.45 3.16 10.65
N ARG A 45 16.72 3.83 11.55
CA ARG A 45 17.29 4.59 12.68
C ARG A 45 16.52 4.30 13.98
N GLN A 46 17.22 4.39 15.11
CA GLN A 46 16.64 4.06 16.42
C GLN A 46 15.51 5.03 16.81
N GLN A 47 15.61 6.31 16.43
CA GLN A 47 14.61 7.32 16.75
C GLN A 47 13.31 7.20 15.92
N ASP A 48 13.30 6.37 14.88
CA ASP A 48 12.15 6.16 14.00
C ASP A 48 11.31 4.96 14.42
N LEU A 49 11.71 4.25 15.48
CA LEU A 49 10.94 3.13 16.01
C LEU A 49 9.66 3.64 16.65
N TYR A 50 8.56 2.95 16.38
CA TYR A 50 7.30 3.23 17.08
C TYR A 50 7.42 2.91 18.58
N PRO A 51 6.58 3.50 19.45
CA PRO A 51 6.61 3.21 20.89
C PRO A 51 6.55 1.71 21.23
N GLU A 52 5.77 0.94 20.46
CA GLU A 52 5.62 -0.52 20.57
C GLU A 52 6.80 -1.34 20.03
N GLU A 53 7.78 -0.69 19.40
CA GLU A 53 9.03 -1.28 18.91
C GLU A 53 10.24 -0.80 19.74
N SER A 54 10.00 -0.08 20.85
CA SER A 54 11.06 0.51 21.68
C SER A 54 12.02 -0.50 22.30
N ASP A 55 11.64 -1.78 22.37
CA ASP A 55 12.46 -2.91 22.81
C ASP A 55 13.35 -3.48 21.68
N LEU A 56 13.20 -2.99 20.45
CA LEU A 56 13.91 -3.47 19.26
C LEU A 56 15.00 -2.49 18.80
N SER A 57 15.74 -2.94 17.79
CA SER A 57 16.68 -2.12 17.02
C SER A 57 16.34 -2.21 15.53
N PRO A 58 16.80 -1.25 14.70
CA PRO A 58 16.74 -1.35 13.24
C PRO A 58 17.20 -2.71 12.69
N THR A 59 18.30 -3.26 13.24
CA THR A 59 18.80 -4.59 12.86
C THR A 59 17.81 -5.70 13.19
N ALA A 60 17.21 -5.66 14.39
CA ALA A 60 16.22 -6.66 14.79
C ALA A 60 14.96 -6.62 13.91
N LEU A 61 14.49 -5.42 13.53
CA LEU A 61 13.38 -5.29 12.58
C LEU A 61 13.72 -5.86 11.20
N HIS A 62 14.95 -5.65 10.73
CA HIS A 62 15.42 -6.26 9.49
C HIS A 62 15.41 -7.80 9.58
N GLU A 63 15.89 -8.38 10.68
CA GLU A 63 15.87 -9.84 10.91
C GLU A 63 14.44 -10.39 11.01
N ILE A 64 13.52 -9.65 11.64
CA ILE A 64 12.08 -9.98 11.69
C ILE A 64 11.50 -10.01 10.27
N TYR A 65 11.82 -9.02 9.43
CA TYR A 65 11.35 -8.97 8.05
C TYR A 65 11.93 -10.15 7.21
N LEU A 66 13.19 -10.53 7.40
CA LEU A 66 13.75 -11.71 6.74
C LEU A 66 13.07 -13.01 7.21
N SER A 67 12.73 -13.11 8.49
CA SER A 67 11.97 -14.22 9.05
C SER A 67 10.55 -14.28 8.49
N PHE A 68 9.92 -13.13 8.24
CA PHE A 68 8.66 -13.04 7.51
C PHE A 68 8.79 -13.64 6.11
N LEU A 69 9.84 -13.28 5.36
CA LEU A 69 10.06 -13.85 4.04
C LEU A 69 10.23 -15.37 4.10
N ASP A 70 10.93 -15.91 5.11
CA ASP A 70 11.12 -17.37 5.25
C ASP A 70 9.76 -18.06 5.45
N GLU A 71 8.94 -17.53 6.35
CA GLU A 71 7.64 -18.09 6.67
C GLU A 71 6.64 -17.94 5.53
N ALA A 72 6.59 -16.78 4.88
CA ALA A 72 5.68 -16.52 3.78
C ALA A 72 5.96 -17.43 2.58
N HIS A 73 7.24 -17.73 2.29
CA HIS A 73 7.62 -18.68 1.25
C HIS A 73 7.27 -20.13 1.63
N ARG A 74 7.44 -20.51 2.91
CA ARG A 74 6.97 -21.82 3.41
C ARG A 74 5.46 -21.97 3.21
N LEU A 75 4.68 -20.96 3.60
CA LEU A 75 3.22 -20.97 3.47
C LEU A 75 2.77 -20.99 2.01
N ARG A 76 3.44 -20.24 1.13
CA ARG A 76 3.18 -20.31 -0.32
C ARG A 76 3.33 -21.73 -0.85
N ALA A 77 4.36 -22.45 -0.44
CA ALA A 77 4.56 -23.83 -0.89
C ALA A 77 3.43 -24.75 -0.38
N ILE A 78 3.09 -24.66 0.91
CA ILE A 78 2.11 -25.54 1.56
C ILE A 78 0.69 -25.32 1.03
N TYR A 79 0.29 -24.05 0.83
CA TYR A 79 -1.07 -23.69 0.42
C TYR A 79 -1.22 -23.43 -1.09
N SER A 80 -0.21 -23.79 -1.89
CA SER A 80 -0.17 -23.53 -3.35
C SER A 80 -1.35 -24.11 -4.13
N SER A 81 -1.97 -25.19 -3.66
CA SER A 81 -3.16 -25.77 -4.29
C SER A 81 -4.48 -25.09 -3.92
N GLU A 82 -4.46 -24.21 -2.90
CA GLU A 82 -5.66 -23.58 -2.35
C GLU A 82 -5.73 -22.08 -2.63
N ILE A 83 -4.57 -21.39 -2.59
CA ILE A 83 -4.49 -19.93 -2.75
C ILE A 83 -3.16 -19.50 -3.36
N THR A 84 -3.21 -18.48 -4.23
CA THR A 84 -1.98 -17.81 -4.69
C THR A 84 -1.55 -16.76 -3.68
N LEU A 85 -0.41 -16.95 -3.01
CA LEU A 85 0.14 -15.96 -2.10
C LEU A 85 1.17 -15.08 -2.82
N LEU A 86 0.98 -13.77 -2.81
CA LEU A 86 1.97 -12.77 -3.25
C LEU A 86 2.75 -12.29 -2.02
N ILE A 87 4.07 -12.23 -2.09
CA ILE A 87 4.91 -11.84 -0.96
C ILE A 87 5.50 -10.48 -1.28
N GLY A 88 5.24 -9.51 -0.43
CA GLY A 88 5.58 -8.12 -0.66
C GLY A 88 6.12 -7.42 0.58
N ILE A 89 6.11 -6.11 0.50
CA ILE A 89 6.53 -5.19 1.54
C ILE A 89 5.65 -3.95 1.45
N GLU A 90 5.14 -3.48 2.58
CA GLU A 90 4.56 -2.15 2.67
C GLU A 90 5.64 -1.14 3.02
N THR A 91 5.75 -0.05 2.27
CA THR A 91 6.80 0.95 2.49
C THR A 91 6.50 1.88 3.65
N ASP A 92 7.58 2.41 4.22
CA ASP A 92 7.56 3.60 5.05
C ASP A 92 8.57 4.62 4.49
N LEU A 93 8.19 5.89 4.46
CA LEU A 93 9.08 6.99 4.07
C LEU A 93 9.13 8.03 5.18
N ILE A 94 10.22 7.98 5.96
CA ILE A 94 10.47 8.89 7.08
C ILE A 94 11.52 9.94 6.67
N THR A 95 12.55 9.49 5.96
CA THR A 95 13.71 10.25 5.47
C THR A 95 14.27 9.67 4.16
N PRO A 96 15.21 10.37 3.49
CA PRO A 96 15.91 9.81 2.31
C PRO A 96 16.69 8.52 2.58
N LEU A 97 17.04 8.23 3.84
CA LEU A 97 17.69 6.97 4.21
C LEU A 97 16.76 5.78 3.95
N ASP A 98 15.45 5.94 4.17
CA ASP A 98 14.46 4.88 3.98
C ASP A 98 14.36 4.47 2.52
N LEU A 99 14.41 5.42 1.57
CA LEU A 99 14.45 5.10 0.14
C LEU A 99 15.72 4.34 -0.25
N THR A 100 16.86 4.73 0.32
CA THR A 100 18.15 4.08 0.05
C THR A 100 18.17 2.66 0.62
N GLY A 101 17.76 2.51 1.88
CA GLY A 101 17.70 1.23 2.57
C GLY A 101 16.68 0.28 1.95
N LEU A 102 15.51 0.78 1.56
CA LEU A 102 14.48 -0.02 0.91
C LEU A 102 14.95 -0.48 -0.47
N SER A 103 15.58 0.40 -1.25
CA SER A 103 16.17 0.02 -2.54
C SER A 103 17.19 -1.11 -2.39
N ALA A 104 18.08 -1.03 -1.40
CA ALA A 104 19.07 -2.07 -1.12
C ALA A 104 18.42 -3.39 -0.67
N LEU A 105 17.38 -3.33 0.17
CA LEU A 105 16.62 -4.52 0.58
C LEU A 105 15.91 -5.18 -0.60
N LEU A 106 15.24 -4.39 -1.44
CA LEU A 106 14.55 -4.88 -2.64
C LEU A 106 15.51 -5.50 -3.64
N GLU A 107 16.73 -4.96 -3.78
CA GLU A 107 17.78 -5.55 -4.61
C GLU A 107 18.29 -6.87 -4.01
N ALA A 108 18.63 -6.88 -2.72
CA ALA A 108 19.13 -8.07 -2.02
C ALA A 108 18.09 -9.21 -1.98
N GLN A 109 16.81 -8.88 -1.92
CA GLN A 109 15.69 -9.82 -1.83
C GLN A 109 14.84 -9.86 -3.12
N ALA A 110 15.42 -9.48 -4.26
CA ALA A 110 14.69 -9.40 -5.54
C ALA A 110 14.05 -10.74 -5.97
N SER A 111 14.63 -11.87 -5.51
CA SER A 111 14.11 -13.22 -5.76
C SER A 111 13.11 -13.70 -4.70
N ARG A 112 12.71 -12.86 -3.74
CA ARG A 112 11.83 -13.22 -2.63
C ARG A 112 10.68 -12.25 -2.42
N ILE A 113 10.83 -10.99 -2.84
CA ILE A 113 9.80 -9.95 -2.79
C ILE A 113 9.23 -9.76 -4.19
N ASP A 114 7.96 -10.11 -4.37
CA ASP A 114 7.30 -10.06 -5.67
C ASP A 114 6.72 -8.67 -6.00
N TYR A 115 6.30 -7.91 -4.98
CA TYR A 115 5.67 -6.60 -5.16
C TYR A 115 5.83 -5.67 -3.95
N VAL A 116 5.48 -4.40 -4.11
CA VAL A 116 5.56 -3.36 -3.08
C VAL A 116 4.22 -2.65 -3.00
N VAL A 117 3.75 -2.45 -1.76
CA VAL A 117 2.66 -1.53 -1.43
C VAL A 117 3.28 -0.20 -1.01
N GLY A 118 3.09 0.83 -1.83
CA GLY A 118 3.64 2.15 -1.62
C GLY A 118 2.77 2.98 -0.68
N SER A 119 3.15 3.02 0.59
CA SER A 119 2.44 3.71 1.67
C SER A 119 3.33 4.77 2.34
N LEU A 120 2.68 5.77 2.94
CA LEU A 120 3.32 6.79 3.77
C LEU A 120 2.59 6.89 5.10
N HIS A 121 3.34 6.75 6.20
CA HIS A 121 2.80 6.89 7.56
C HIS A 121 3.42 8.07 8.33
N HIS A 122 4.28 8.86 7.69
CA HIS A 122 4.99 9.97 8.31
C HIS A 122 4.94 11.24 7.47
N VAL A 123 4.92 12.39 8.14
CA VAL A 123 5.25 13.70 7.55
C VAL A 123 6.22 14.41 8.48
N HIS A 124 7.29 14.98 7.92
CA HIS A 124 8.36 15.60 8.70
C HIS A 124 8.93 14.70 9.81
N GLN A 125 9.06 13.40 9.53
CA GLN A 125 9.52 12.37 10.47
C GLN A 125 8.60 12.12 11.67
N ILE A 126 7.35 12.60 11.63
CA ILE A 126 6.35 12.40 12.69
C ILE A 126 5.25 11.49 12.15
N PRO A 127 4.84 10.43 12.88
CA PRO A 127 3.73 9.58 12.48
C PRO A 127 2.43 10.37 12.31
N ILE A 128 1.67 10.06 11.26
CA ILE A 128 0.37 10.72 10.98
C ILE A 128 -0.84 9.82 11.28
N ASP A 129 -0.61 8.54 11.55
CA ASP A 129 -1.65 7.52 11.67
C ASP A 129 -1.63 6.71 12.97
N PHE A 130 -0.67 6.99 13.86
CA PHE A 130 -0.50 6.30 15.14
C PHE A 130 -1.57 6.67 16.18
N ASP A 131 -1.62 7.95 16.56
CA ASP A 131 -2.64 8.51 17.46
C ASP A 131 -2.91 9.99 17.15
N GLU A 132 -4.05 10.49 17.64
CA GLU A 132 -4.48 11.88 17.41
C GLU A 132 -3.50 12.90 18.00
N PRO A 133 -2.96 12.76 19.23
CA PRO A 133 -1.96 13.69 19.75
C PRO A 133 -0.70 13.81 18.87
N THR A 134 -0.20 12.70 18.33
CA THR A 134 0.97 12.65 17.46
C THR A 134 0.67 13.27 16.10
N PHE A 135 -0.52 13.02 15.54
CA PHE A 135 -0.98 13.71 14.34
C PHE A 135 -1.06 15.23 14.52
N LEU A 136 -1.63 15.70 15.64
CA LEU A 136 -1.67 17.14 15.97
C LEU A 136 -0.26 17.71 16.16
N HIS A 137 0.71 16.91 16.62
CA HIS A 137 2.11 17.32 16.65
C HIS A 137 2.70 17.48 15.24
N ALA A 138 2.38 16.57 14.31
CA ALA A 138 2.76 16.68 12.90
C ALA A 138 2.17 17.96 12.26
N VAL A 139 0.89 18.28 12.51
CA VAL A 139 0.28 19.54 12.06
C VAL A 139 1.08 20.74 12.59
N ARG A 140 1.41 20.77 13.88
CA ARG A 140 2.15 21.89 14.51
C ARG A 140 3.59 22.03 14.00
N SER A 141 4.20 20.97 13.49
CA SER A 141 5.56 21.02 12.93
C SER A 141 5.61 21.63 11.53
N CYS A 142 4.47 21.66 10.82
CA CYS A 142 4.36 22.16 9.46
C CYS A 142 4.33 23.69 9.45
N VAL A 143 5.16 24.31 8.60
CA VAL A 143 5.31 25.75 8.45
C VAL A 143 5.58 25.99 6.96
N PRO A 144 4.64 26.62 6.22
CA PRO A 144 4.83 26.90 4.81
C PRO A 144 6.15 27.62 4.55
N SER A 145 6.83 27.22 3.47
CA SER A 145 8.15 27.75 3.14
C SER A 145 8.13 29.27 2.98
N GLY A 146 8.99 29.96 3.73
CA GLY A 146 9.08 31.43 3.73
C GLY A 146 8.11 32.15 4.68
N SER A 147 7.30 31.43 5.44
CA SER A 147 6.43 32.00 6.48
C SER A 147 7.12 32.10 7.84
N ASP A 148 6.67 33.04 8.67
CA ASP A 148 7.07 33.15 10.08
C ASP A 148 6.24 32.16 10.92
N PRO A 149 6.85 31.17 11.61
CA PRO A 149 6.15 30.19 12.44
C PRO A 149 5.15 30.77 13.43
N ASP A 150 5.40 31.97 13.96
CA ASP A 150 4.53 32.63 14.96
C ASP A 150 3.25 33.21 14.35
N THR A 151 3.16 33.26 13.02
CA THR A 151 2.04 33.87 12.28
C THR A 151 1.21 32.87 11.47
N VAL A 152 1.69 31.63 11.32
CA VAL A 152 1.04 30.59 10.51
C VAL A 152 -0.23 30.09 11.20
N THR A 153 -1.35 30.20 10.50
CA THR A 153 -2.65 29.68 10.94
C THR A 153 -2.72 28.16 10.87
N GLU A 154 -3.62 27.54 11.65
CA GLU A 154 -3.79 26.08 11.62
C GLU A 154 -4.15 25.55 10.22
N ASP A 155 -5.01 26.25 9.48
CA ASP A 155 -5.37 25.90 8.11
C ASP A 155 -4.14 25.86 7.17
N GLU A 156 -3.24 26.84 7.30
CA GLU A 156 -1.99 26.87 6.51
C GLU A 156 -1.06 25.71 6.87
N ARG A 157 -1.01 25.31 8.14
CA ARG A 157 -0.24 24.14 8.58
C ARG A 157 -0.82 22.84 8.07
N ILE A 158 -2.14 22.71 8.05
CA ILE A 158 -2.84 21.55 7.47
C ILE A 158 -2.55 21.46 5.98
N VAL A 159 -2.60 22.59 5.26
CA VAL A 159 -2.26 22.61 3.83
C VAL A 159 -0.82 22.16 3.61
N ASP A 160 0.13 22.71 4.37
CA ASP A 160 1.56 22.33 4.29
C ASP A 160 1.78 20.84 4.60
N LEU A 161 1.13 20.31 5.64
CA LEU A 161 1.17 18.88 5.99
C LEU A 161 0.72 17.98 4.84
N ILE A 162 -0.43 18.31 4.22
CA ILE A 162 -0.98 17.52 3.11
C ILE A 162 -0.09 17.64 1.87
N GLU A 163 0.44 18.82 1.58
CA GLU A 163 1.37 19.02 0.47
C GLU A 163 2.67 18.24 0.66
N ALA A 164 3.22 18.23 1.87
CA ALA A 164 4.41 17.47 2.22
C ALA A 164 4.17 15.95 2.12
N TYR A 165 3.01 15.46 2.59
CA TYR A 165 2.57 14.07 2.39
C TYR A 165 2.53 13.70 0.90
N LEU A 166 1.90 14.53 0.06
CA LEU A 166 1.81 14.27 -1.37
C LEU A 166 3.17 14.38 -2.08
N ASP A 167 4.09 15.23 -1.61
CA ASP A 167 5.46 15.28 -2.14
C ASP A 167 6.27 14.03 -1.77
N GLY A 168 6.18 13.55 -0.53
CA GLY A 168 6.80 12.29 -0.13
C GLY A 168 6.25 11.10 -0.92
N GLN A 169 4.93 11.04 -1.12
CA GLN A 169 4.30 10.01 -1.95
C GLN A 169 4.85 10.04 -3.39
N PHE A 170 5.00 11.24 -3.97
CA PHE A 170 5.58 11.40 -5.30
C PHE A 170 7.04 10.95 -5.33
N GLU A 171 7.85 11.31 -4.34
CA GLU A 171 9.25 10.89 -4.26
C GLU A 171 9.39 9.37 -4.17
N LEU A 172 8.56 8.72 -3.35
CA LEU A 172 8.46 7.26 -3.25
C LEU A 172 8.14 6.63 -4.61
N MET A 173 7.12 7.13 -5.31
CA MET A 173 6.75 6.67 -6.65
C MET A 173 7.89 6.84 -7.67
N ARG A 174 8.63 7.96 -7.62
CA ARG A 174 9.73 8.25 -8.56
C ARG A 174 10.97 7.39 -8.34
N THR A 175 11.15 6.90 -7.12
CA THR A 175 12.33 6.17 -6.68
C THR A 175 12.09 4.67 -6.66
N ILE A 176 11.05 4.22 -5.97
CA ILE A 176 10.75 2.80 -5.72
C ILE A 176 9.82 2.22 -6.79
N ARG A 177 8.91 3.04 -7.35
CA ARG A 177 7.84 2.63 -8.30
C ARG A 177 7.00 1.44 -7.81
N PRO A 178 6.31 1.56 -6.65
CA PRO A 178 5.53 0.47 -6.07
C PRO A 178 4.46 -0.07 -7.03
N GLU A 179 4.28 -1.39 -7.11
CA GLU A 179 3.27 -2.01 -7.95
C GLU A 179 1.83 -1.69 -7.51
N VAL A 180 1.64 -1.44 -6.20
CA VAL A 180 0.37 -0.99 -5.60
C VAL A 180 0.61 0.33 -4.88
N ILE A 181 -0.20 1.35 -5.13
CA ILE A 181 -0.25 2.56 -4.31
C ILE A 181 -1.18 2.27 -3.13
N GLY A 182 -0.61 2.25 -1.92
CA GLY A 182 -1.32 2.08 -0.66
C GLY A 182 -2.14 3.34 -0.32
N HIS A 183 -3.26 3.13 0.38
CA HIS A 183 -4.21 4.09 0.96
C HIS A 183 -3.88 5.56 0.67
N PHE A 184 -4.14 5.95 -0.60
CA PHE A 184 -3.54 7.13 -1.24
C PHE A 184 -3.68 8.44 -0.45
N ASP A 185 -4.77 8.58 0.30
CA ASP A 185 -5.14 9.75 1.08
C ASP A 185 -5.28 9.44 2.58
N LEU A 186 -4.43 8.54 3.11
CA LEU A 186 -4.33 8.25 4.55
C LEU A 186 -4.17 9.52 5.39
N ILE A 187 -3.60 10.60 4.85
CA ILE A 187 -3.50 11.89 5.53
C ILE A 187 -4.84 12.44 6.04
N LYS A 188 -5.96 11.95 5.50
CA LYS A 188 -7.32 12.26 5.96
C LYS A 188 -7.75 11.48 7.19
N LEU A 189 -6.96 10.54 7.74
CA LEU A 189 -7.37 9.58 8.80
C LEU A 189 -8.13 10.25 9.96
N TRP A 190 -7.61 11.37 10.45
CA TRP A 190 -8.20 12.11 11.57
C TRP A 190 -9.25 13.15 11.15
N ASN A 191 -9.38 13.42 9.85
CA ASN A 191 -10.31 14.40 9.29
C ASN A 191 -10.90 13.93 7.93
N PRO A 192 -11.78 12.90 7.92
CA PRO A 192 -12.36 12.34 6.70
C PRO A 192 -13.15 13.35 5.85
N SER A 193 -13.64 14.43 6.46
CA SER A 193 -14.42 15.48 5.80
C SER A 193 -13.60 16.43 4.93
N TRP A 194 -12.26 16.38 5.00
CA TRP A 194 -11.41 17.19 4.14
C TRP A 194 -11.60 16.83 2.68
N SER A 195 -11.86 17.85 1.86
CA SER A 195 -11.80 17.75 0.40
C SER A 195 -10.46 18.27 -0.09
N LEU A 196 -9.62 17.36 -0.58
CA LEU A 196 -8.32 17.67 -1.17
C LEU A 196 -8.45 18.46 -2.47
N ARG A 197 -9.64 18.46 -3.09
CA ARG A 197 -9.96 19.28 -4.26
C ARG A 197 -10.12 20.76 -3.95
N THR A 198 -10.66 21.10 -2.78
CA THR A 198 -11.02 22.48 -2.42
C THR A 198 -10.07 23.10 -1.40
N LEU A 199 -9.52 22.29 -0.50
CA LEU A 199 -8.51 22.72 0.47
C LEU A 199 -7.23 23.20 -0.23
N GLY A 200 -6.51 24.14 0.37
CA GLY A 200 -5.29 24.71 -0.21
C GLY A 200 -5.51 25.54 -1.47
N LYS A 201 -6.75 25.94 -1.79
CA LYS A 201 -7.08 26.76 -2.98
C LYS A 201 -6.54 26.16 -4.28
N GLY A 202 -6.50 24.82 -4.37
CA GLY A 202 -6.11 24.05 -5.56
C GLY A 202 -4.63 23.61 -5.64
N SER A 203 -3.77 24.03 -4.71
CA SER A 203 -2.37 23.58 -4.66
C SER A 203 -2.28 22.07 -4.33
N ILE A 204 -3.01 21.62 -3.30
CA ILE A 204 -3.17 20.22 -2.92
C ILE A 204 -3.68 19.40 -4.10
N TRP A 205 -4.80 19.81 -4.73
CA TRP A 205 -5.38 19.10 -5.86
C TRP A 205 -4.43 18.97 -7.05
N SER A 206 -3.54 19.95 -7.24
CA SER A 206 -2.52 19.89 -8.30
C SER A 206 -1.48 18.80 -8.01
N LYS A 207 -1.08 18.61 -6.75
CA LYS A 207 -0.20 17.50 -6.32
C LYS A 207 -0.91 16.15 -6.39
N VAL A 208 -2.19 16.07 -6.02
CA VAL A 208 -3.00 14.84 -6.22
C VAL A 208 -2.99 14.42 -7.69
N LYS A 209 -3.28 15.34 -8.62
CA LYS A 209 -3.23 15.07 -10.07
C LYS A 209 -1.85 14.63 -10.54
N ARG A 210 -0.79 15.28 -10.06
CA ARG A 210 0.61 14.89 -10.36
C ARG A 210 0.86 13.44 -9.95
N ASN A 211 0.46 13.07 -8.74
CA ASN A 211 0.71 11.77 -8.16
C ASN A 211 -0.09 10.67 -8.84
N VAL A 212 -1.39 10.89 -9.07
CA VAL A 212 -2.23 9.95 -9.84
C VAL A 212 -1.64 9.75 -11.24
N LYS A 213 -1.22 10.83 -11.92
CA LYS A 213 -0.61 10.72 -13.23
C LYS A 213 0.68 9.88 -13.21
N GLU A 214 1.57 10.09 -12.24
CA GLU A 214 2.81 9.32 -12.15
C GLU A 214 2.54 7.82 -11.98
N ALA A 215 1.65 7.44 -11.05
CA ALA A 215 1.25 6.05 -10.84
C ALA A 215 0.61 5.41 -12.08
N VAL A 216 -0.28 6.15 -12.77
CA VAL A 216 -0.86 5.70 -14.04
C VAL A 216 0.21 5.51 -15.12
N ASP A 217 1.12 6.48 -15.28
CA ASP A 217 2.15 6.48 -16.32
C ASP A 217 3.06 5.24 -16.21
N TYR A 218 3.39 4.81 -14.98
CA TYR A 218 4.18 3.60 -14.80
C TYR A 218 3.37 2.31 -14.67
N GLY A 219 2.05 2.41 -14.59
CA GLY A 219 1.13 1.28 -14.59
C GLY A 219 0.89 0.64 -13.23
N ALA A 220 1.04 1.39 -12.14
CA ALA A 220 0.68 0.96 -10.79
C ALA A 220 -0.82 0.62 -10.70
N LEU A 221 -1.14 -0.22 -9.71
CA LEU A 221 -2.50 -0.36 -9.21
C LEU A 221 -2.73 0.68 -8.11
N PHE A 222 -3.95 1.19 -8.00
CA PHE A 222 -4.42 1.95 -6.85
C PHE A 222 -5.26 1.02 -6.00
N GLU A 223 -4.91 0.85 -4.72
CA GLU A 223 -5.73 0.04 -3.85
C GLU A 223 -7.04 0.74 -3.49
N LEU A 224 -8.09 -0.06 -3.37
CA LEU A 224 -9.37 0.27 -2.80
C LEU A 224 -9.44 -0.44 -1.44
N ASN A 225 -9.03 0.27 -0.40
CA ASN A 225 -8.77 -0.30 0.91
C ASN A 225 -9.99 -0.20 1.84
N ALA A 226 -10.50 -1.35 2.28
CA ALA A 226 -11.65 -1.45 3.18
C ALA A 226 -11.35 -1.06 4.64
N ALA A 227 -10.09 -0.80 5.01
CA ALA A 227 -9.69 -0.44 6.37
C ALA A 227 -10.36 0.85 6.87
N ALA A 228 -10.59 1.83 6.00
CA ALA A 228 -11.28 3.08 6.35
C ALA A 228 -12.65 2.83 6.99
N PHE A 229 -13.40 1.83 6.53
CA PHE A 229 -14.70 1.48 7.10
C PHE A 229 -14.63 0.96 8.55
N ARG A 230 -13.48 0.43 9.00
CA ARG A 230 -13.27 0.04 10.41
C ARG A 230 -13.15 1.26 11.31
N LYS A 231 -12.69 2.38 10.75
CA LYS A 231 -12.55 3.68 11.42
C LYS A 231 -13.86 4.48 11.42
N GLY A 232 -14.97 3.88 10.96
CA GLY A 232 -16.30 4.51 10.92
C GLY A 232 -16.54 5.40 9.69
N TRP A 233 -15.66 5.34 8.69
CA TRP A 233 -15.84 6.11 7.46
C TRP A 233 -16.94 5.52 6.58
N ASN A 234 -17.49 6.37 5.71
CA ASN A 234 -18.45 5.97 4.68
C ASN A 234 -17.79 5.73 3.31
N GLU A 235 -16.49 5.99 3.21
CA GLU A 235 -15.69 5.83 1.99
C GLU A 235 -14.50 4.90 2.28
N ALA A 236 -13.99 4.26 1.23
CA ALA A 236 -12.72 3.54 1.27
C ALA A 236 -11.54 4.54 1.18
N TYR A 237 -10.31 4.03 1.27
CA TYR A 237 -9.19 4.71 0.63
C TYR A 237 -9.05 4.20 -0.82
N PRO A 238 -8.83 5.05 -1.83
CA PRO A 238 -8.97 6.49 -1.76
C PRO A 238 -10.42 6.95 -1.57
N SER A 239 -10.59 8.15 -1.01
CA SER A 239 -11.88 8.85 -1.01
C SER A 239 -12.43 9.10 -2.42
N TRP A 240 -13.73 9.36 -2.52
CA TRP A 240 -14.44 9.42 -3.79
C TRP A 240 -13.79 10.40 -4.79
N GLU A 241 -13.42 11.60 -4.32
CA GLU A 241 -12.91 12.64 -5.21
C GLU A 241 -11.62 12.20 -5.93
N ILE A 242 -10.80 11.37 -5.28
CA ILE A 242 -9.56 10.81 -5.82
C ILE A 242 -9.86 9.58 -6.67
N LEU A 243 -10.79 8.72 -6.22
CA LEU A 243 -11.26 7.58 -7.03
C LEU A 243 -11.77 8.04 -8.40
N GLU A 244 -12.59 9.09 -8.43
CA GLU A 244 -13.07 9.73 -9.67
C GLU A 244 -11.91 10.11 -10.59
N LEU A 245 -10.89 10.76 -10.02
CA LEU A 245 -9.72 11.18 -10.77
C LEU A 245 -8.93 9.97 -11.32
N VAL A 246 -8.71 8.93 -10.51
CA VAL A 246 -8.02 7.69 -10.92
C VAL A 246 -8.75 7.03 -12.09
N VAL A 247 -10.08 6.89 -12.00
CA VAL A 247 -10.90 6.33 -13.09
C VAL A 247 -10.84 7.20 -14.34
N SER A 248 -10.96 8.52 -14.20
CA SER A 248 -10.87 9.46 -15.32
C SER A 248 -9.52 9.40 -16.04
N ALA A 249 -8.45 9.15 -15.28
CA ALA A 249 -7.09 8.99 -15.76
C ALA A 249 -6.78 7.58 -16.29
N LYS A 250 -7.77 6.67 -16.34
CA LYS A 250 -7.60 5.26 -16.74
C LYS A 250 -6.63 4.48 -15.83
N GLY A 251 -6.56 4.86 -14.56
CA GLY A 251 -5.87 4.10 -13.54
C GLY A 251 -6.52 2.75 -13.28
N ARG A 252 -5.71 1.82 -12.77
CA ARG A 252 -6.11 0.44 -12.52
C ARG A 252 -6.38 0.26 -11.04
N LEU A 253 -7.56 -0.25 -10.69
CA LEU A 253 -8.00 -0.39 -9.30
C LEU A 253 -7.83 -1.83 -8.83
N CYS A 254 -7.30 -2.06 -7.63
CA CYS A 254 -7.26 -3.38 -6.99
C CYS A 254 -7.88 -3.34 -5.58
N LEU A 255 -8.32 -4.48 -5.06
CA LEU A 255 -8.93 -4.54 -3.73
C LEU A 255 -7.89 -4.83 -2.64
N SER A 256 -8.14 -4.28 -1.45
CA SER A 256 -7.44 -4.64 -0.22
C SER A 256 -8.28 -4.39 1.03
N ASP A 257 -7.89 -4.99 2.15
CA ASP A 257 -8.44 -4.74 3.49
C ASP A 257 -7.43 -4.25 4.50
N ASP A 258 -6.12 -4.31 4.19
CA ASP A 258 -5.06 -3.96 5.12
C ASP A 258 -5.31 -4.65 6.49
N SER A 259 -5.49 -5.97 6.40
CA SER A 259 -5.89 -6.79 7.53
C SER A 259 -4.72 -6.95 8.49
N HIS A 260 -4.88 -6.50 9.73
CA HIS A 260 -3.89 -6.63 10.80
C HIS A 260 -4.14 -7.88 11.67
N GLY A 261 -4.19 -9.03 11.01
CA GLY A 261 -4.49 -10.33 11.63
C GLY A 261 -5.77 -11.01 11.11
N PRO A 262 -5.98 -12.29 11.48
CA PRO A 262 -7.02 -13.14 10.90
C PRO A 262 -8.42 -12.55 11.07
N GLN A 263 -8.72 -11.92 12.20
CA GLN A 263 -10.03 -11.30 12.47
C GLN A 263 -10.39 -10.14 11.52
N ALA A 264 -9.41 -9.58 10.80
CA ALA A 264 -9.59 -8.45 9.89
C ALA A 264 -9.64 -8.86 8.42
N VAL A 265 -9.32 -10.12 8.09
CA VAL A 265 -9.32 -10.64 6.71
C VAL A 265 -10.76 -10.65 6.17
N GLY A 266 -10.97 -10.03 5.00
CA GLY A 266 -12.28 -9.89 4.37
C GLY A 266 -13.22 -8.92 5.07
N LEU A 267 -12.79 -8.29 6.17
CA LEU A 267 -13.66 -7.42 6.96
C LEU A 267 -14.05 -6.17 6.15
N ASN A 268 -15.34 -5.82 6.20
CA ASN A 268 -15.94 -4.70 5.46
C ASN A 268 -15.92 -4.82 3.92
N TYR A 269 -15.59 -5.96 3.33
CA TYR A 269 -15.72 -6.11 1.86
C TYR A 269 -17.14 -5.91 1.35
N HIS A 270 -18.17 -6.14 2.18
CA HIS A 270 -19.54 -5.78 1.83
C HIS A 270 -19.74 -4.26 1.67
N LYS A 271 -19.11 -3.44 2.52
CA LYS A 271 -19.13 -1.98 2.38
C LYS A 271 -18.29 -1.53 1.18
N LEU A 272 -17.17 -2.20 0.95
CA LEU A 272 -16.36 -1.96 -0.23
C LEU A 272 -17.15 -2.25 -1.51
N HIS A 273 -17.88 -3.36 -1.57
CA HIS A 273 -18.81 -3.66 -2.66
C HIS A 273 -19.83 -2.54 -2.87
N ASP A 274 -20.48 -2.06 -1.81
CA ASP A 274 -21.46 -0.98 -1.89
C ASP A 274 -20.83 0.34 -2.37
N TYR A 275 -19.60 0.65 -1.93
CA TYR A 275 -18.82 1.80 -2.37
C TYR A 275 -18.50 1.70 -3.87
N LEU A 276 -18.04 0.54 -4.34
CA LEU A 276 -17.77 0.32 -5.77
C LEU A 276 -19.05 0.48 -6.62
N ARG A 277 -20.20 0.02 -6.11
CA ARG A 277 -21.50 0.18 -6.79
C ARG A 277 -21.94 1.64 -6.84
N ALA A 278 -21.81 2.36 -5.74
CA ALA A 278 -22.18 3.77 -5.65
C ALA A 278 -21.39 4.67 -6.60
N HIS A 279 -20.21 4.22 -7.03
CA HIS A 279 -19.31 4.95 -7.94
C HIS A 279 -19.15 4.29 -9.31
N ASP A 280 -20.06 3.39 -9.68
CA ASP A 280 -20.12 2.75 -11.01
C ASP A 280 -18.79 2.14 -11.48
N ILE A 281 -18.03 1.52 -10.56
CA ILE A 281 -16.75 0.92 -10.89
C ILE A 281 -16.96 -0.32 -11.77
N SER A 282 -16.48 -0.27 -13.01
CA SER A 282 -16.67 -1.35 -13.99
C SER A 282 -15.46 -2.26 -14.14
N GLU A 283 -14.27 -1.84 -13.69
CA GLU A 283 -13.02 -2.56 -13.90
C GLU A 283 -12.24 -2.72 -12.62
N LEU A 284 -11.85 -3.97 -12.34
CA LEU A 284 -10.88 -4.32 -11.30
C LEU A 284 -9.69 -5.02 -11.93
N TRP A 285 -8.57 -4.92 -11.23
CA TRP A 285 -7.29 -5.48 -11.59
C TRP A 285 -6.68 -6.15 -10.36
N TYR A 286 -5.78 -7.10 -10.59
CA TYR A 286 -5.03 -7.77 -9.54
C TYR A 286 -3.62 -8.07 -10.02
N LEU A 287 -2.68 -8.23 -9.10
CA LEU A 287 -1.35 -8.73 -9.41
C LEU A 287 -1.41 -10.25 -9.57
N SER A 288 -0.90 -10.74 -10.69
CA SER A 288 -0.65 -12.18 -10.89
C SER A 288 0.84 -12.42 -10.94
N LEU A 289 1.31 -13.52 -10.35
CA LEU A 289 2.67 -13.99 -10.59
C LEU A 289 2.87 -14.21 -12.09
N ASP A 290 4.05 -13.84 -12.58
CA ASP A 290 4.49 -14.28 -13.90
C ASP A 290 4.76 -15.79 -13.84
N ASP A 291 4.28 -16.51 -14.86
CA ASP A 291 4.54 -17.94 -15.02
C ASP A 291 6.03 -18.10 -15.36
N LEU A 292 6.90 -18.02 -14.34
CA LEU A 292 8.30 -18.35 -14.46
C LEU A 292 8.46 -19.87 -14.45
N ASP A 293 7.91 -20.56 -15.46
CA ASP A 293 8.34 -21.93 -15.73
C ASP A 293 8.17 -22.36 -17.20
N SER A 294 9.23 -23.03 -17.67
CA SER A 294 9.30 -23.95 -18.82
C SER A 294 9.73 -23.50 -20.23
N SER A 295 10.47 -22.41 -20.45
CA SER A 295 11.35 -22.30 -21.64
C SER A 295 12.27 -21.08 -21.62
N SER A 296 13.57 -21.29 -21.43
CA SER A 296 14.68 -20.73 -22.23
C SER A 296 15.99 -20.73 -21.44
N SER A 297 16.61 -21.91 -21.37
CA SER A 297 18.07 -21.97 -21.49
C SER A 297 18.43 -21.55 -22.92
N SER A 298 18.68 -20.27 -23.12
CA SER A 298 19.42 -19.81 -24.30
C SER A 298 20.39 -18.72 -23.89
N SER A 299 21.64 -19.16 -23.78
CA SER A 299 22.87 -18.36 -23.88
C SER A 299 22.71 -17.15 -24.80
N VAL A 300 23.10 -15.97 -24.31
CA VAL A 300 23.45 -14.84 -25.17
C VAL A 300 24.82 -14.33 -24.73
N GLU A 301 25.70 -14.36 -25.71
CA GLU A 301 27.09 -13.94 -25.70
C GLU A 301 27.22 -12.42 -25.45
N SER A 302 28.37 -12.07 -24.89
CA SER A 302 28.83 -10.70 -24.68
C SER A 302 29.22 -10.03 -25.99
N GLU A 303 28.69 -8.84 -26.27
CA GLU A 303 29.34 -7.86 -27.14
C GLU A 303 29.41 -6.52 -26.40
N ASP A 304 30.65 -6.06 -26.23
CA ASP A 304 31.01 -4.73 -25.77
C ASP A 304 30.62 -3.68 -26.83
N ASP A 305 29.97 -2.58 -26.41
CA ASP A 305 30.25 -1.29 -27.04
C ASP A 305 30.09 -0.13 -26.07
N ASN A 306 31.07 0.77 -26.13
CA ASN A 306 31.42 1.79 -25.16
C ASN A 306 31.02 3.15 -25.72
N THR A 307 29.95 3.77 -25.21
CA THR A 307 29.76 5.22 -25.33
C THR A 307 29.14 5.83 -24.07
N SER A 308 29.87 6.81 -23.55
CA SER A 308 29.60 7.58 -22.33
C SER A 308 28.45 8.57 -22.54
N THR A 309 27.38 8.41 -21.75
CA THR A 309 26.49 9.49 -21.30
C THR A 309 25.84 9.04 -19.99
N THR A 310 26.07 9.80 -18.93
CA THR A 310 25.56 9.53 -17.57
C THR A 310 24.06 9.80 -17.48
N HIS A 311 23.27 8.89 -18.05
CA HIS A 311 21.91 8.65 -17.57
C HIS A 311 21.98 7.54 -16.53
N VAL A 312 21.60 7.84 -15.29
CA VAL A 312 21.32 6.83 -14.27
C VAL A 312 20.30 5.86 -14.89
N ARG A 313 20.75 4.67 -15.27
CA ARG A 313 19.87 3.59 -15.72
C ARG A 313 18.98 3.24 -14.53
N LYS A 314 17.76 3.77 -14.53
CA LYS A 314 16.70 3.38 -13.59
C LYS A 314 16.42 1.89 -13.81
N GLY A 315 16.94 1.05 -12.93
CA GLY A 315 16.74 -0.40 -12.99
C GLY A 315 15.25 -0.70 -12.87
N LYS A 316 14.65 -1.14 -13.98
CA LYS A 316 13.32 -1.74 -13.96
C LYS A 316 13.48 -3.06 -13.20
N ARG A 317 12.92 -3.19 -11.99
CA ARG A 317 12.80 -4.50 -11.33
C ARG A 317 12.18 -5.45 -12.34
N SER A 318 12.80 -6.60 -12.59
CA SER A 318 12.16 -7.63 -13.42
C SER A 318 10.93 -8.09 -12.65
N GLY A 319 9.76 -7.57 -13.00
CA GLY A 319 8.53 -7.80 -12.27
C GLY A 319 8.28 -9.30 -12.19
N ARG A 320 8.13 -9.82 -10.96
CA ARG A 320 7.62 -11.18 -10.72
C ARG A 320 6.10 -11.21 -10.75
N VAL A 321 5.49 -10.04 -10.82
CA VAL A 321 4.06 -9.84 -10.94
C VAL A 321 3.76 -8.94 -12.13
N ARG A 322 2.58 -9.15 -12.70
CA ARG A 322 1.97 -8.27 -13.69
C ARG A 322 0.53 -7.97 -13.29
N PRO A 323 0.03 -6.76 -13.58
CA PRO A 323 -1.38 -6.46 -13.42
C PRO A 323 -2.19 -7.23 -14.47
N LYS A 324 -3.18 -8.00 -14.02
CA LYS A 324 -4.21 -8.65 -14.84
C LYS A 324 -5.56 -8.02 -14.54
N LYS A 325 -6.34 -7.78 -15.59
CA LYS A 325 -7.73 -7.35 -15.46
C LYS A 325 -8.55 -8.53 -14.95
N VAL A 326 -9.48 -8.27 -14.03
CA VAL A 326 -10.47 -9.26 -13.63
C VAL A 326 -11.43 -9.48 -14.80
N GLU A 327 -11.51 -10.72 -15.28
CA GLU A 327 -12.37 -11.09 -16.41
C GLU A 327 -13.80 -11.37 -15.97
N GLY A 328 -14.73 -11.25 -16.93
CA GLY A 328 -16.15 -11.55 -16.72
C GLY A 328 -16.90 -10.52 -15.88
N ASP A 329 -18.14 -10.87 -15.54
CA ASP A 329 -18.99 -10.05 -14.67
C ASP A 329 -18.69 -10.38 -13.20
N TRP A 330 -17.59 -9.81 -12.71
CA TRP A 330 -17.11 -10.02 -11.35
C TRP A 330 -18.06 -9.49 -10.27
N TRP A 331 -19.09 -8.74 -10.63
CA TRP A 331 -20.16 -8.35 -9.72
C TRP A 331 -21.04 -9.51 -9.28
N GLU A 332 -21.18 -10.53 -10.13
CA GLU A 332 -22.00 -11.73 -9.84
C GLU A 332 -21.20 -12.85 -9.16
N ASP A 333 -19.91 -12.60 -8.90
CA ASP A 333 -19.03 -13.54 -8.21
C ASP A 333 -19.61 -13.95 -6.85
N ARG A 334 -19.51 -15.25 -6.54
CA ARG A 334 -20.04 -15.82 -5.31
C ARG A 334 -19.46 -15.16 -4.06
N PHE A 335 -18.24 -14.64 -4.13
CA PHE A 335 -17.60 -13.95 -3.02
C PHE A 335 -18.44 -12.80 -2.47
N TRP A 336 -19.04 -11.97 -3.33
CA TRP A 336 -19.85 -10.85 -2.87
C TRP A 336 -21.09 -11.33 -2.12
N LYS A 337 -21.69 -12.46 -2.55
CA LYS A 337 -22.83 -13.07 -1.86
C LYS A 337 -22.43 -13.53 -0.45
N THR A 338 -21.27 -14.16 -0.30
CA THR A 338 -20.78 -14.60 1.01
C THR A 338 -20.46 -13.42 1.96
N CYS A 339 -19.91 -12.31 1.45
CA CYS A 339 -19.68 -11.10 2.24
C CYS A 339 -20.98 -10.44 2.72
N LEU A 340 -22.03 -10.47 1.89
CA LEU A 340 -23.33 -9.89 2.22
C LEU A 340 -24.12 -10.75 3.23
N GLU A 341 -23.99 -12.08 3.15
CA GLU A 341 -24.66 -13.02 4.05
C GLU A 341 -24.06 -13.01 5.46
N THR A 342 -22.73 -12.97 5.57
CA THR A 342 -22.01 -12.88 6.86
C THR A 342 -22.36 -11.59 7.62
N ASN A 343 -22.58 -10.47 6.94
CA ASN A 343 -23.05 -9.22 7.54
C ASN A 343 -24.51 -9.29 8.04
N LYS A 344 -25.37 -10.09 7.42
CA LYS A 344 -26.74 -10.28 7.92
C LYS A 344 -26.75 -11.11 9.19
N ALA A 345 -25.88 -12.12 9.30
CA ALA A 345 -25.78 -12.97 10.49
C ALA A 345 -25.19 -12.27 11.72
N SER A 346 -24.33 -11.26 11.54
CA SER A 346 -23.75 -10.47 12.65
C SER A 346 -24.67 -9.36 13.18
N ARG A 347 -25.83 -9.14 12.55
CA ARG A 347 -26.85 -8.16 12.95
C ARG A 347 -28.07 -8.79 13.66
N VAL A 348 -28.08 -10.11 13.88
CA VAL A 348 -29.16 -10.86 14.54
C VAL A 348 -28.80 -11.20 15.98
#